data_AF-A0A2V7WAT2-F1
#
_entry.id   AF-A0A2V7WAT2-F1
#
_cell.length_a   1.000
_cell.length_b   1.000
_cell.length_c   1.000
_cell.angle_alpha   90.00
_cell.angle_beta   90.00
_cell.angle_gamma   90.00
#
_symmetry.space_group_name_H-M   'P 1'
#
loop_
_entity.id
_entity.type
_entity.pdbx_description
1 polymer ?
#
loop_
_entity_poly.entity_id
_entity_poly.type
_entity_poly.pdbx_seq_one_letter_code
_entity_poly.pdbx_strand_id
1 'polypeptide(L)'
;MMEAVIARSVRRLATPARMRGARNPVPLTAGALAEGRAHWADHCATCHANDGSGNTEIGRNLYPKAPDMRRPRTQELTDGELFSIIKNGVRLTGMPAWGDPAGHDDAENWKLVHFIRHLSKLTPEETAEMEKLNPKSPEEWQQMQQEEAFLAGGDASSTPAPSSTTHSHHH
;
A
#
# COMPACT_ATOMS: atom_id res chain seq x y z
N MET A 1 -9.51 -18.38 -11.05
CA MET A 1 -8.67 -19.33 -10.28
C MET A 1 -9.36 -19.62 -8.96
N MET A 2 -9.39 -20.88 -8.52
CA MET A 2 -10.12 -21.32 -7.32
C MET A 2 -9.66 -20.59 -6.05
N GLU A 3 -8.37 -20.29 -5.93
CA GLU A 3 -7.79 -19.62 -4.76
C GLU A 3 -8.33 -18.22 -4.52
N ALA A 4 -8.50 -17.46 -5.60
CA ALA A 4 -9.13 -16.14 -5.53
C ALA A 4 -10.61 -16.22 -5.14
N VAL A 5 -11.26 -17.38 -5.26
CA VAL A 5 -12.64 -17.62 -4.80
C VAL A 5 -12.63 -18.04 -3.34
N ILE A 6 -11.74 -18.95 -2.93
CA ILE A 6 -11.58 -19.37 -1.53
C ILE A 6 -11.26 -18.17 -0.64
N ALA A 7 -10.27 -17.34 -1.02
CA ALA A 7 -9.91 -16.14 -0.26
C ALA A 7 -11.10 -15.17 -0.10
N ARG A 8 -11.99 -15.06 -1.10
CA ARG A 8 -13.22 -14.26 -1.00
C ARG A 8 -14.20 -14.86 -0.01
N SER A 9 -14.44 -16.17 -0.10
CA SER A 9 -15.41 -16.87 0.75
C SER A 9 -15.00 -16.79 2.21
N VAL A 10 -13.72 -17.03 2.52
CA VAL A 10 -13.16 -16.92 3.88
C VAL A 10 -13.32 -15.51 4.42
N ARG A 11 -12.99 -14.49 3.62
CA ARG A 11 -13.13 -13.07 3.99
C ARG A 11 -14.57 -12.70 4.32
N ARG A 12 -15.51 -13.09 3.46
CA ARG A 12 -16.95 -12.80 3.68
C ARG A 12 -17.50 -13.50 4.93
N LEU A 13 -17.00 -14.70 5.25
CA LEU A 13 -17.36 -15.42 6.46
C LEU A 13 -16.73 -14.81 7.72
N ALA A 14 -15.51 -14.28 7.60
CA ALA A 14 -14.78 -13.65 8.70
C ALA A 14 -15.29 -12.24 9.04
N THR A 15 -15.92 -11.52 8.10
CA THR A 15 -16.53 -10.21 8.38
C THR A 15 -17.82 -10.38 9.22
N PRO A 16 -17.87 -9.81 10.45
CA PRO A 16 -19.07 -9.87 11.29
C PRO A 16 -20.30 -9.37 10.54
N ALA A 17 -21.46 -10.01 10.75
CA ALA A 17 -22.69 -9.66 10.01
C ALA A 17 -23.06 -8.16 10.12
N ARG A 18 -22.83 -7.56 11.29
CA ARG A 18 -23.01 -6.10 11.53
C ARG A 18 -22.14 -5.23 10.63
N MET A 19 -20.95 -5.69 10.26
CA MET A 19 -20.02 -4.96 9.41
C MET A 19 -20.36 -5.11 7.93
N ARG A 20 -20.98 -6.22 7.50
CA ARG A 20 -21.37 -6.39 6.10
C ARG A 20 -22.35 -5.34 5.59
N GLY A 21 -23.16 -4.75 6.48
CA GLY A 21 -24.08 -3.65 6.16
C GLY A 21 -23.66 -2.28 6.71
N ALA A 22 -22.48 -2.17 7.33
CA ALA A 22 -22.04 -0.91 7.91
C ALA A 22 -21.73 0.11 6.81
N ARG A 23 -22.24 1.33 6.97
CA ARG A 23 -21.85 2.50 6.18
C ARG A 23 -20.63 3.14 6.81
N ASN A 24 -19.83 3.83 6.00
CA ASN A 24 -18.72 4.61 6.51
C ASN A 24 -19.23 5.72 7.48
N PRO A 25 -18.86 5.71 8.77
CA PRO A 25 -19.29 6.71 9.74
C PRO A 25 -18.48 8.02 9.64
N VAL A 26 -17.32 8.00 8.97
CA VAL A 26 -16.49 9.19 8.77
C VAL A 26 -17.10 10.01 7.62
N PRO A 27 -17.42 11.31 7.83
CA PRO A 27 -17.91 12.17 6.76
C PRO A 27 -16.90 12.26 5.60
N LEU A 28 -17.39 12.17 4.37
CA LEU A 28 -16.57 12.38 3.18
C LEU A 28 -16.25 13.88 3.04
N THR A 29 -15.03 14.25 3.41
CA THR A 29 -14.48 15.61 3.27
C THR A 29 -13.18 15.58 2.47
N ALA A 30 -12.75 16.72 1.95
CA ALA A 30 -11.45 16.82 1.27
C ALA A 30 -10.29 16.41 2.19
N GLY A 31 -10.35 16.77 3.48
CA GLY A 31 -9.36 16.37 4.48
C GLY A 31 -9.35 14.85 4.71
N ALA A 32 -10.52 14.23 4.91
CA ALA A 32 -10.63 12.79 5.08
C ALA A 32 -10.11 12.02 3.86
N LEU A 33 -10.38 12.52 2.65
CA LEU A 33 -9.87 11.92 1.42
C LEU A 33 -8.35 12.09 1.29
N ALA A 34 -7.82 13.28 1.62
CA ALA A 34 -6.38 13.55 1.58
C ALA A 34 -5.60 12.68 2.60
N GLU A 35 -6.12 12.53 3.81
CA GLU A 35 -5.54 11.65 4.84
C GLU A 35 -5.56 10.18 4.39
N GLY A 36 -6.68 9.71 3.84
CA GLY A 36 -6.78 8.35 3.28
C GLY A 36 -5.80 8.12 2.12
N ARG A 37 -5.63 9.13 1.26
CA ARG A 37 -4.66 9.10 0.15
C ARG A 37 -3.21 9.03 0.64
N ALA A 38 -2.85 9.84 1.65
CA ALA A 38 -1.51 9.83 2.22
C ALA A 38 -1.20 8.46 2.86
N HIS A 39 -2.14 7.91 3.64
CA HIS A 39 -1.98 6.58 4.22
C HIS A 39 -1.85 5.49 3.14
N TRP A 40 -2.61 5.59 2.05
CA TRP A 40 -2.49 4.66 0.92
C TRP A 40 -1.10 4.70 0.28
N ALA A 41 -0.61 5.90 -0.04
CA ALA A 41 0.69 6.09 -0.68
C ALA A 41 1.83 5.50 0.18
N ASP A 42 1.78 5.75 1.49
CA ASP A 42 2.82 5.32 2.42
C ASP A 42 2.81 3.80 2.69
N HIS A 43 1.63 3.20 2.83
CA HIS A 43 1.50 1.82 3.33
C HIS A 43 0.97 0.79 2.32
N CYS A 44 0.09 1.22 1.40
CA CYS A 44 -0.70 0.31 0.56
C CYS A 44 -0.14 0.22 -0.88
N ALA A 45 0.41 1.32 -1.38
CA ALA A 45 0.82 1.47 -2.77
C ALA A 45 1.96 0.53 -3.17
N THR A 46 2.82 0.11 -2.23
CA THR A 46 3.88 -0.88 -2.49
C THR A 46 3.35 -2.18 -3.11
N CYS A 47 2.16 -2.63 -2.69
CA CYS A 47 1.51 -3.83 -3.23
C CYS A 47 0.40 -3.49 -4.23
N HIS A 48 -0.33 -2.39 -4.02
CA HIS A 48 -1.53 -2.06 -4.79
C HIS A 48 -1.33 -0.99 -5.87
N ALA A 49 -0.13 -0.43 -6.00
CA ALA A 49 0.21 0.76 -6.80
C ALA A 49 -0.55 2.03 -6.36
N ASN A 50 0.00 3.21 -6.68
CA ASN A 50 -0.66 4.49 -6.40
C ASN A 50 -2.00 4.62 -7.14
N ASP A 51 -2.05 4.14 -8.39
CA ASP A 51 -3.27 4.14 -9.20
C ASP A 51 -4.26 3.03 -8.83
N GLY A 52 -3.95 2.19 -7.83
CA GLY A 52 -4.79 1.08 -7.40
C GLY A 52 -4.82 -0.11 -8.35
N SER A 53 -3.98 -0.16 -9.39
CA SER A 53 -3.99 -1.25 -10.38
C SER A 53 -3.52 -2.60 -9.84
N GLY A 54 -2.78 -2.61 -8.73
CA GLY A 54 -2.05 -3.78 -8.26
C GLY A 54 -0.85 -4.17 -9.13
N ASN A 55 -0.47 -3.32 -10.10
CA ASN A 55 0.58 -3.60 -11.07
C ASN A 55 1.98 -3.24 -10.55
N THR A 56 2.31 -3.66 -9.33
CA THR A 56 3.67 -3.56 -8.78
C THR A 56 4.39 -4.91 -8.90
N GLU A 57 5.71 -4.91 -8.79
CA GLU A 57 6.48 -6.15 -8.76
C GLU A 57 6.05 -7.05 -7.60
N ILE A 58 5.85 -6.48 -6.42
CA ILE A 58 5.36 -7.22 -5.24
C ILE A 58 3.92 -7.70 -5.48
N GLY A 59 3.00 -6.81 -5.86
CA GLY A 59 1.58 -7.11 -6.03
C GLY A 59 1.29 -8.23 -7.03
N ARG A 60 2.07 -8.29 -8.13
CA ARG A 60 1.94 -9.34 -9.15
C ARG A 60 2.47 -10.71 -8.71
N ASN A 61 3.40 -10.73 -7.75
CA ASN A 61 4.06 -11.93 -7.25
C ASN A 61 3.46 -12.46 -5.94
N LEU A 62 2.56 -11.71 -5.29
CA LEU A 62 1.77 -12.21 -4.15
C LEU A 62 0.78 -13.30 -4.56
N TYR A 63 0.43 -14.16 -3.60
CA TYR A 63 -0.57 -15.19 -3.77
C TYR A 63 -1.63 -15.12 -2.64
N PRO A 64 -2.90 -14.79 -2.96
CA PRO A 64 -3.39 -14.31 -4.25
C PRO A 64 -2.77 -12.95 -4.62
N LYS A 65 -2.72 -12.66 -5.93
CA LYS A 65 -2.23 -11.37 -6.46
C LYS A 65 -3.04 -10.21 -5.89
N ALA A 66 -2.38 -9.07 -5.72
CA ALA A 66 -3.06 -7.82 -5.40
C ALA A 66 -4.14 -7.53 -6.46
N PRO A 67 -5.42 -7.36 -6.08
CA PRO A 67 -6.47 -7.04 -7.04
C PRO A 67 -6.34 -5.61 -7.56
N ASP A 68 -6.77 -5.39 -8.80
CA ASP A 68 -7.06 -4.04 -9.30
C ASP A 68 -8.26 -3.48 -8.52
N MET A 69 -8.00 -2.49 -7.71
CA MET A 69 -8.94 -1.90 -6.75
C MET A 69 -10.01 -1.07 -7.44
N ARG A 70 -9.80 -0.67 -8.69
CA ARG A 70 -10.76 0.13 -9.49
C ARG A 70 -11.85 -0.74 -10.11
N ARG A 71 -11.66 -2.07 -10.15
CA ARG A 71 -12.58 -2.99 -10.82
C ARG A 71 -13.84 -3.24 -9.98
N PRO A 72 -14.98 -3.58 -10.64
CA PRO A 72 -16.25 -3.84 -9.96
C PRO A 72 -16.14 -4.85 -8.81
N ARG A 73 -15.30 -5.90 -8.96
CA ARG A 73 -15.08 -6.90 -7.90
C ARG A 73 -14.65 -6.30 -6.54
N THR A 74 -13.94 -5.18 -6.54
CA THR A 74 -13.57 -4.44 -5.32
C THR A 74 -14.57 -3.33 -5.05
N GLN A 75 -14.97 -2.59 -6.07
CA GLN A 75 -15.87 -1.44 -5.95
C GLN A 75 -17.33 -1.82 -5.60
N GLU A 76 -17.73 -3.07 -5.73
CA GLU A 76 -19.06 -3.57 -5.35
C GLU A 76 -19.10 -4.12 -3.91
N LEU A 77 -17.94 -4.29 -3.25
CA LEU A 77 -17.91 -4.62 -1.82
C LEU A 77 -18.57 -3.51 -1.03
N THR A 78 -19.20 -3.83 0.10
CA THR A 78 -19.75 -2.78 0.97
C THR A 78 -18.62 -2.04 1.70
N ASP A 79 -18.90 -0.83 2.18
CA ASP A 79 -17.89 -0.05 2.91
C ASP A 79 -17.38 -0.81 4.14
N GLY A 80 -18.28 -1.46 4.89
CA GLY A 80 -17.88 -2.27 6.03
C GLY A 80 -17.17 -3.58 5.67
N GLU A 81 -17.39 -4.14 4.47
CA GLU A 81 -16.53 -5.22 3.95
C GLU A 81 -15.11 -4.71 3.67
N LEU A 82 -14.96 -3.57 2.98
CA LEU A 82 -13.65 -2.96 2.73
C LEU A 82 -12.93 -2.64 4.05
N PHE A 83 -13.61 -1.98 4.97
CA PHE A 83 -13.08 -1.67 6.29
C PHE A 83 -12.65 -2.95 7.04
N SER A 84 -13.47 -4.00 7.03
CA SER A 84 -13.13 -5.27 7.69
C SER A 84 -11.89 -5.93 7.11
N ILE A 85 -11.61 -5.72 5.81
CA ILE A 85 -10.42 -6.25 5.15
C ILE A 85 -9.19 -5.46 5.53
N ILE A 86 -9.30 -4.13 5.57
CA ILE A 86 -8.22 -3.23 5.97
C ILE A 86 -7.85 -3.49 7.44
N LYS A 87 -8.85 -3.45 8.33
CA LYS A 87 -8.65 -3.61 9.78
C LYS A 87 -8.02 -4.95 10.13
N ASN A 88 -8.49 -6.05 9.52
CA ASN A 88 -8.10 -7.40 9.93
C ASN A 88 -7.05 -8.06 9.01
N GLY A 89 -6.71 -7.43 7.89
CA GLY A 89 -5.95 -8.06 6.82
C GLY A 89 -6.67 -9.25 6.20
N VAL A 90 -5.94 -10.06 5.42
CA VAL A 90 -6.45 -11.32 4.89
C VAL A 90 -5.49 -12.45 5.26
N ARG A 91 -5.94 -13.32 6.15
CA ARG A 91 -5.16 -14.48 6.63
C ARG A 91 -4.67 -15.32 5.47
N LEU A 92 -3.43 -15.82 5.59
CA LEU A 92 -2.76 -16.66 4.58
C LEU A 92 -2.55 -15.96 3.23
N THR A 93 -2.42 -14.63 3.25
CA THR A 93 -2.07 -13.81 2.08
C THR A 93 -1.01 -12.78 2.48
N GLY A 94 -0.48 -12.03 1.50
CA GLY A 94 0.41 -10.89 1.78
C GLY A 94 -0.27 -9.62 2.29
N MET A 95 -1.58 -9.63 2.56
CA MET A 95 -2.31 -8.45 3.05
C MET A 95 -2.24 -8.36 4.59
N PRO A 96 -1.49 -7.40 5.17
CA PRO A 96 -1.40 -7.22 6.62
C PRO A 96 -2.69 -6.60 7.20
N ALA A 97 -2.80 -6.64 8.52
CA ALA A 97 -3.84 -5.95 9.27
C ALA A 97 -3.37 -4.54 9.66
N TRP A 98 -4.25 -3.54 9.48
CA TRP A 98 -4.01 -2.14 9.84
C TRP A 98 -4.90 -1.68 11.00
N GLY A 99 -5.41 -2.62 11.78
CA GLY A 99 -6.37 -2.40 12.85
C GLY A 99 -5.91 -2.94 14.18
N ASP A 100 -6.09 -2.15 15.23
CA ASP A 100 -5.93 -2.55 16.61
C ASP A 100 -7.25 -3.12 17.18
N PRO A 101 -7.21 -4.13 18.08
CA PRO A 101 -8.41 -4.69 18.70
C PRO A 101 -9.24 -3.66 19.49
N ALA A 102 -8.64 -2.59 20.03
CA ALA A 102 -9.36 -1.54 20.73
C ALA A 102 -9.94 -0.46 19.78
N GLY A 103 -9.60 -0.50 18.49
CA GLY A 103 -10.22 0.34 17.45
C GLY A 103 -9.75 1.79 17.41
N HIS A 104 -8.55 2.07 17.93
CA HIS A 104 -7.96 3.42 17.92
C HIS A 104 -7.70 3.98 16.51
N ASP A 105 -7.57 3.10 15.52
CA ASP A 105 -7.26 3.34 14.12
C ASP A 105 -8.48 3.16 13.18
N ASP A 106 -9.68 2.99 13.76
CA ASP A 106 -10.88 2.77 12.96
C ASP A 106 -11.20 3.98 12.08
N ALA A 107 -10.98 5.21 12.56
CA ALA A 107 -11.24 6.41 11.79
C ALA A 107 -10.34 6.50 10.54
N GLU A 108 -9.07 6.17 10.68
CA GLU A 108 -8.05 6.11 9.63
C GLU A 108 -8.40 5.03 8.60
N ASN A 109 -8.77 3.84 9.07
CA ASN A 109 -9.21 2.74 8.22
C ASN A 109 -10.48 3.08 7.43
N TRP A 110 -11.40 3.85 8.01
CA TRP A 110 -12.57 4.36 7.30
C TRP A 110 -12.22 5.44 6.26
N LYS A 111 -11.20 6.27 6.49
CA LYS A 111 -10.70 7.22 5.48
C LYS A 111 -10.08 6.50 4.28
N LEU A 112 -9.38 5.39 4.52
CA LEU A 112 -8.89 4.52 3.44
C LEU A 112 -10.03 3.96 2.59
N VAL A 113 -11.19 3.63 3.17
CA VAL A 113 -12.37 3.21 2.39
C VAL A 113 -12.80 4.31 1.43
N HIS A 114 -12.88 5.58 1.88
CA HIS A 114 -13.18 6.71 0.99
C HIS A 114 -12.18 6.80 -0.15
N PHE A 115 -10.88 6.69 0.15
CA PHE A 115 -9.85 6.76 -0.88
C PHE A 115 -9.93 5.59 -1.88
N ILE A 116 -10.20 4.36 -1.42
CA ILE A 116 -10.39 3.20 -2.31
C ILE A 116 -11.54 3.44 -3.29
N ARG A 117 -12.63 4.08 -2.87
CA ARG A 117 -13.73 4.46 -3.79
C ARG A 117 -13.27 5.48 -4.83
N HIS A 118 -12.40 6.41 -4.42
CA HIS A 118 -11.88 7.49 -5.25
C HIS A 118 -10.86 7.03 -6.30
N LEU A 119 -10.18 5.89 -6.12
CA LEU A 119 -9.16 5.38 -7.06
C LEU A 119 -9.59 5.33 -8.53
N SER A 120 -10.88 5.11 -8.82
CA SER A 120 -11.42 5.11 -10.19
C SER A 120 -11.47 6.50 -10.85
N LYS A 121 -11.30 7.56 -10.05
CA LYS A 121 -11.39 8.98 -10.42
C LYS A 121 -10.10 9.74 -10.09
N LEU A 122 -9.04 9.02 -9.72
CA LEU A 122 -7.76 9.61 -9.32
C LEU A 122 -7.20 10.46 -10.45
N THR A 123 -6.78 11.69 -10.14
CA THR A 123 -6.20 12.59 -11.14
C THR A 123 -4.67 12.40 -11.26
N PRO A 124 -4.06 12.85 -12.37
CA PRO A 124 -2.61 12.89 -12.50
C PRO A 124 -1.93 13.70 -11.39
N GLU A 125 -2.52 14.82 -10.99
CA GLU A 125 -2.00 15.68 -9.92
C GLU A 125 -2.03 14.94 -8.58
N GLU A 126 -3.14 14.25 -8.28
CA GLU A 126 -3.24 13.46 -7.06
C GLU A 126 -2.21 12.32 -7.03
N THR A 127 -1.95 11.70 -8.19
CA THR A 127 -0.94 10.63 -8.35
C THR A 127 0.47 11.16 -8.12
N ALA A 128 0.81 12.31 -8.71
CA ALA A 128 2.11 12.96 -8.53
C ALA A 128 2.35 13.40 -7.08
N GLU A 129 1.30 13.79 -6.36
CA GLU A 129 1.38 14.06 -4.93
C GLU A 129 1.63 12.79 -4.11
N MET A 130 0.98 11.67 -4.47
CA MET A 130 1.21 10.38 -3.80
C MET A 130 2.64 9.87 -4.00
N GLU A 131 3.21 10.02 -5.18
CA GLU A 131 4.61 9.61 -5.45
C GLU A 131 5.62 10.25 -4.49
N LYS A 132 5.37 11.50 -4.06
CA LYS A 132 6.22 12.19 -3.07
C LYS A 132 6.12 11.57 -1.67
N LEU A 133 4.98 10.95 -1.37
CA LEU A 133 4.66 10.33 -0.08
C LEU A 133 5.04 8.84 -0.04
N ASN A 134 5.40 8.23 -1.18
CA ASN A 134 5.83 6.85 -1.20
C ASN A 134 7.09 6.66 -0.34
N PRO A 135 7.17 5.54 0.41
CA PRO A 135 8.35 5.23 1.20
C PRO A 135 9.53 5.01 0.25
N LYS A 136 10.66 5.64 0.57
CA LYS A 136 11.91 5.50 -0.19
C LYS A 136 12.75 4.37 0.39
N SER A 137 13.36 3.60 -0.50
CA SER A 137 14.35 2.58 -0.15
C SER A 137 15.63 3.20 0.43
N PRO A 138 16.42 2.44 1.21
CA PRO A 138 17.73 2.91 1.69
C PRO A 138 18.66 3.35 0.55
N GLU A 139 18.60 2.71 -0.61
CA GLU A 139 19.41 3.05 -1.78
C GLU A 139 19.00 4.41 -2.37
N GLU A 140 17.71 4.67 -2.50
CA GLU A 140 17.20 5.97 -2.93
C GLU A 140 17.59 7.07 -1.96
N TRP A 141 17.53 6.81 -0.64
CA TRP A 141 18.03 7.75 0.37
C TRP A 141 19.53 8.01 0.23
N GLN A 142 20.34 6.99 -0.09
CA GLN A 142 21.78 7.15 -0.30
C GLN A 142 22.09 7.93 -1.57
N GLN A 143 21.35 7.69 -2.65
CA GLN A 143 21.51 8.41 -3.91
C GLN A 143 21.13 9.88 -3.75
N MET A 144 20.02 10.18 -3.07
CA MET A 144 19.63 11.55 -2.76
C MET A 144 20.69 12.28 -1.93
N GLN A 145 21.23 11.63 -0.90
CA GLN A 145 22.32 12.22 -0.10
C GLN A 145 23.59 12.47 -0.92
N GLN A 146 23.93 11.56 -1.83
CA GLN A 146 25.06 11.73 -2.75
C GLN A 146 24.83 12.89 -3.72
N GLU A 147 23.62 13.03 -4.26
CA GLU A 147 23.23 14.12 -5.15
C GLU A 147 23.21 15.47 -4.40
N GLU A 148 22.66 15.53 -3.20
CA GLU A 148 22.69 16.71 -2.34
C GLU A 148 24.13 17.11 -1.97
N ALA A 149 24.99 16.14 -1.61
CA ALA A 149 26.40 16.39 -1.31
C ALA A 149 27.16 16.92 -2.55
N PHE A 150 26.86 16.39 -3.74
CA PHE A 150 27.41 16.88 -5.00
C PHE A 150 26.96 18.31 -5.32
N LEU A 151 25.65 18.58 -5.22
CA LEU A 151 25.07 19.91 -5.46
C LEU A 151 25.54 20.97 -4.44
N ALA A 152 25.83 20.55 -3.20
CA ALA A 152 26.41 21.40 -2.17
C ALA A 152 27.92 21.67 -2.35
N GLY A 153 28.54 21.15 -3.41
CA GLY A 153 29.95 21.38 -3.73
C GLY A 153 30.93 20.47 -3.00
N GLY A 154 30.49 19.30 -2.52
CA GLY A 154 31.37 18.26 -2.01
C GLY A 154 32.11 17.54 -3.15
N ASP A 155 33.43 17.46 -3.07
CA ASP A 155 34.27 16.84 -4.11
C ASP A 155 33.87 15.39 -4.41
N ALA A 156 33.50 15.12 -5.67
CA ALA A 156 33.19 13.80 -6.22
C ALA A 156 34.45 12.93 -6.44
N SER A 157 35.25 12.75 -5.39
CA SER A 157 36.46 11.91 -5.42
C SER A 157 36.48 10.91 -4.27
N SER A 158 35.46 10.05 -4.22
CA SER A 158 35.52 8.80 -3.47
C SER A 158 34.54 7.77 -4.05
N THR A 159 34.81 7.29 -5.26
CA THR A 159 34.28 6.01 -5.71
C THR A 159 34.97 4.90 -4.90
N PRO A 160 34.26 4.02 -4.15
CA PRO A 160 34.88 2.81 -3.64
C PRO A 160 35.17 1.90 -4.84
N ALA A 161 36.44 1.59 -5.06
CA ALA A 161 36.85 0.61 -6.06
C ALA A 161 36.16 -0.75 -5.81
N PRO A 162 35.86 -1.55 -6.86
CA PRO A 162 35.33 -2.89 -6.67
C PRO A 162 36.35 -3.72 -5.89
N SER A 163 35.96 -4.17 -4.70
CA SER A 163 36.80 -5.02 -3.87
C SER A 163 36.89 -6.41 -4.49
N SER A 164 38.05 -6.72 -5.09
CA SER A 164 38.41 -8.07 -5.52
C SER A 164 38.53 -8.98 -4.30
N THR A 165 37.58 -9.88 -4.09
CA THR A 165 37.73 -10.96 -3.12
C THR A 165 38.70 -12.01 -3.65
N THR A 166 39.95 -11.95 -3.21
CA THR A 166 40.90 -13.08 -3.29
C THR A 166 40.43 -14.19 -2.37
N HIS A 167 39.95 -15.30 -2.93
CA HIS A 167 39.81 -16.57 -2.21
C HIS A 167 41.19 -17.20 -2.04
N SER A 168 41.72 -17.22 -0.83
CA SER A 168 42.91 -18.02 -0.48
C SER A 168 42.45 -19.29 0.22
N HIS A 169 42.61 -20.44 -0.44
CA HIS A 169 42.43 -21.76 0.14
C HIS A 169 43.71 -22.15 0.89
N HIS A 170 43.60 -22.46 2.19
CA HIS A 170 44.64 -23.17 2.91
C HIS A 170 44.27 -24.65 3.02
N HIS A 171 45.25 -25.48 2.63
CA HIS A 171 45.31 -26.94 2.73
C HIS A 171 45.37 -27.42 4.19
#